data_AF-K0SGP2-F1
#
_entry.id   AF-K0SGP2-F1
#
_cell.length_a   1.000
_cell.length_b   1.000
_cell.length_c   1.000
_cell.angle_alpha   90.00
_cell.angle_beta   90.00
_cell.angle_gamma   90.00
#
_symmetry.space_group_name_H-M   'P 1'
#
loop_
_entity.id
_entity.type
_entity.pdbx_description
1 polymer ?
#
loop_
_entity_poly.entity_id
_entity_poly.type
_entity_poly.pdbx_seq_one_letter_code
_entity_poly.pdbx_strand_id
1 'polypeptide(L)'
;MLPYMQRNHKLSSYSLNSVCAEFLSQQKEDVHHSIISDLQAGSDADRHRLAVYCLKDANLPQRLMDKLSVLINYVEMARVTGVPVSFLISRGQQIKVFSMILRKCRDVNLLVPTLKKSGPAGDEGYEGATVLDPIKQFYQVPIATLDFASLYPSIMQAYNLCYSTMVSGQDAKNVDPSKYKKSENGHAFVHSEVKKGILPTILGELLSARKRAKRDMKNAPNEFEKAVQNGRQLALKISANSVYGFTGASVGQLPCVPIASSVTSYGRYLLEKTKAYVEETYTQTNGYEHDAQVVYGDTDSVMVKFGTKTVEATFPLAIEAAEKCSAIFPDPILLEFEKVSQCQYVLDYSHTLSCDSPL
;
A
#
# COMPACT_ATOMS: atom_id res chain seq x y z
N MET A 1 -20.41 8.82 -9.97
CA MET A 1 -19.91 7.42 -9.95
C MET A 1 -18.77 7.17 -10.92
N LEU A 2 -18.83 7.57 -12.20
CA LEU A 2 -17.75 7.28 -13.17
C LEU A 2 -16.33 7.67 -12.70
N PRO A 3 -16.07 8.89 -12.17
CA PRO A 3 -14.72 9.23 -11.69
C PRO A 3 -14.26 8.40 -10.49
N TYR A 4 -15.19 7.88 -9.69
CA TYR A 4 -14.88 6.96 -8.60
C TYR A 4 -14.40 5.61 -9.17
N MET A 5 -15.12 5.06 -10.15
CA MET A 5 -14.77 3.78 -10.77
C MET A 5 -13.39 3.85 -11.42
N GLN A 6 -13.13 4.89 -12.22
CA GLN A 6 -11.86 5.07 -12.93
C GLN A 6 -10.65 5.22 -12.00
N ARG A 7 -10.85 5.73 -10.78
CA ARG A 7 -9.76 5.93 -9.82
C ARG A 7 -9.47 4.73 -8.94
N ASN A 8 -10.49 3.92 -8.63
CA ASN A 8 -10.38 2.87 -7.63
C ASN A 8 -10.38 1.45 -8.23
N HIS A 9 -10.78 1.29 -9.49
CA HIS A 9 -10.87 0.00 -10.16
C HIS A 9 -10.15 0.06 -11.51
N LYS A 10 -9.46 -1.03 -11.87
CA LYS A 10 -8.84 -1.21 -13.19
C LYS A 10 -9.70 -2.17 -14.00
N LEU A 11 -10.63 -1.63 -14.77
CA LEU A 11 -11.61 -2.42 -15.54
C LEU A 11 -11.28 -2.40 -17.03
N SER A 12 -11.68 -3.45 -17.74
CA SER A 12 -11.58 -3.51 -19.21
C SER A 12 -12.52 -2.52 -19.90
N SER A 13 -13.66 -2.19 -19.27
CA SER A 13 -14.62 -1.20 -19.74
C SER A 13 -15.29 -0.47 -18.59
N TYR A 14 -15.48 0.84 -18.72
CA TYR A 14 -16.17 1.69 -17.74
C TYR A 14 -17.59 2.08 -18.17
N SER A 15 -18.17 1.38 -19.16
CA SER A 15 -19.58 1.57 -19.50
C SER A 15 -20.45 1.19 -18.30
N LEU A 16 -21.59 1.87 -18.12
CA LEU A 16 -22.51 1.57 -17.02
C LEU A 16 -22.93 0.08 -17.04
N ASN A 17 -23.15 -0.49 -18.23
CA ASN A 17 -23.52 -1.90 -18.38
C ASN A 17 -22.41 -2.85 -17.90
N SER A 18 -21.16 -2.61 -18.32
CA SER A 18 -20.01 -3.44 -17.92
C SER A 18 -19.78 -3.38 -16.40
N VAL A 19 -19.83 -2.18 -15.82
CA VAL A 19 -19.67 -1.99 -14.37
C VAL A 19 -20.80 -2.65 -13.59
N CYS A 20 -22.05 -2.54 -14.04
CA CYS A 20 -23.18 -3.19 -13.35
C CYS A 20 -23.11 -4.72 -13.47
N ALA A 21 -22.65 -5.25 -14.60
CA ALA A 21 -22.48 -6.69 -14.79
C ALA A 21 -21.43 -7.25 -13.82
N GLU A 22 -20.31 -6.53 -13.64
CA GLU A 22 -19.22 -6.94 -12.76
C GLU A 22 -19.59 -6.83 -11.26
N PHE A 23 -20.17 -5.71 -10.84
CA PHE A 23 -20.36 -5.43 -9.40
C PHE A 23 -21.75 -5.75 -8.86
N LEU A 24 -22.78 -5.75 -9.72
CA LEU A 24 -24.17 -6.01 -9.34
C LEU A 24 -24.71 -7.32 -9.92
N SER A 25 -23.97 -7.97 -10.83
CA SER A 25 -24.47 -9.10 -11.64
C SER A 25 -25.76 -8.76 -12.38
N GLN A 26 -25.85 -7.52 -12.87
CA GLN A 26 -27.03 -7.00 -13.58
C GLN A 26 -26.64 -6.31 -14.88
N GLN A 27 -27.50 -6.46 -15.88
CA GLN A 27 -27.38 -5.75 -17.14
C GLN A 27 -28.40 -4.61 -17.23
N LYS A 28 -28.01 -3.57 -17.97
CA LYS A 28 -28.88 -2.46 -18.33
C LYS A 28 -29.99 -2.94 -19.27
N GLU A 29 -31.12 -2.25 -19.29
CA GLU A 29 -32.07 -2.43 -20.39
C GLU A 29 -31.48 -1.87 -21.69
N ASP A 30 -31.53 -2.66 -22.76
CA ASP A 30 -30.99 -2.27 -24.05
C ASP A 30 -32.03 -1.45 -24.83
N VAL A 31 -31.80 -0.15 -24.88
CA VAL A 31 -32.52 0.78 -25.77
C VAL A 31 -31.46 1.47 -26.61
N HIS A 32 -31.39 1.10 -27.88
CA HIS A 32 -30.44 1.68 -28.81
C HIS A 32 -30.72 3.17 -29.01
N HIS A 33 -29.68 4.01 -29.07
CA HIS A 33 -29.86 5.47 -29.12
C HIS A 33 -30.68 5.94 -30.33
N SER A 34 -30.66 5.19 -31.45
CA SER A 34 -31.38 5.53 -32.67
C SER A 34 -32.90 5.47 -32.54
N ILE A 35 -33.42 4.63 -31.64
CA ILE A 35 -34.87 4.42 -31.48
C ILE A 35 -35.48 5.31 -30.39
N ILE A 36 -34.68 6.09 -29.65
CA ILE A 36 -35.16 6.91 -28.54
C ILE A 36 -36.14 7.98 -29.04
N SER A 37 -35.84 8.64 -30.16
CA SER A 37 -36.72 9.67 -30.74
C SER A 37 -38.05 9.08 -31.20
N ASP A 38 -38.02 7.89 -31.81
CA ASP A 38 -39.22 7.19 -32.28
C ASP A 38 -40.09 6.75 -31.10
N LEU A 39 -39.48 6.19 -30.04
CA LEU A 39 -40.19 5.82 -28.80
C LEU A 39 -40.81 7.03 -28.10
N GLN A 40 -40.16 8.20 -28.15
CA GLN A 40 -40.68 9.42 -27.55
C GLN A 40 -41.90 9.97 -28.33
N ALA A 41 -41.84 9.94 -29.66
CA ALA A 41 -42.91 10.38 -30.55
C ALA A 41 -44.07 9.38 -30.67
N GLY A 42 -43.87 8.14 -30.23
CA GLY A 42 -44.84 7.06 -30.30
C GLY A 42 -45.98 7.14 -29.28
N SER A 43 -46.45 5.98 -28.85
CA SER A 43 -47.58 5.80 -27.94
C SER A 43 -47.23 6.05 -26.48
N ASP A 44 -48.24 6.06 -25.60
CA ASP A 44 -48.03 6.07 -24.15
C ASP A 44 -47.22 4.85 -23.66
N ALA A 45 -47.39 3.69 -24.31
CA ALA A 45 -46.64 2.49 -23.99
C ALA A 45 -45.15 2.61 -24.35
N ASP A 46 -44.83 3.28 -25.47
CA ASP A 46 -43.45 3.53 -25.89
C ASP A 46 -42.75 4.50 -24.93
N ARG A 47 -43.44 5.57 -24.52
CA ARG A 47 -42.96 6.48 -23.48
C ARG A 47 -42.83 5.81 -22.12
N HIS A 48 -43.72 4.89 -21.77
CA HIS A 48 -43.60 4.08 -20.56
C HIS A 48 -42.33 3.23 -20.57
N ARG A 49 -42.02 2.54 -21.68
CA ARG A 49 -40.76 1.78 -21.83
C ARG A 49 -39.54 2.69 -21.66
N LEU A 50 -39.55 3.88 -22.26
CA LEU A 50 -38.45 4.85 -22.11
C LEU A 50 -38.30 5.33 -20.66
N ALA A 51 -39.41 5.52 -19.95
CA ALA A 51 -39.41 5.89 -18.53
C ALA A 51 -38.82 4.78 -17.64
N VAL A 52 -39.17 3.51 -17.89
CA VAL A 52 -38.60 2.36 -17.15
C VAL A 52 -37.09 2.26 -17.38
N TYR A 53 -36.65 2.37 -18.64
CA TYR A 53 -35.24 2.43 -19.01
C TYR A 53 -34.51 3.57 -18.27
N CYS A 54 -35.07 4.78 -18.26
CA CYS A 54 -34.47 5.94 -17.62
C CYS A 54 -34.41 5.78 -16.08
N LEU A 55 -35.48 5.23 -15.48
CA LEU A 55 -35.54 4.96 -14.04
C LEU A 55 -34.47 3.95 -13.62
N LYS A 56 -34.31 2.87 -14.41
CA LYS A 56 -33.26 1.87 -14.17
C LYS A 56 -31.87 2.50 -14.25
N ASP A 57 -31.61 3.32 -15.28
CA ASP A 57 -30.35 4.04 -15.45
C ASP A 57 -30.04 5.03 -14.32
N ALA A 58 -31.06 5.68 -13.76
CA ALA A 58 -30.89 6.56 -12.61
C ALA A 58 -30.65 5.78 -11.30
N ASN A 59 -31.26 4.60 -11.16
CA ASN A 59 -31.16 3.77 -9.96
C ASN A 59 -29.83 2.98 -9.86
N LEU A 60 -29.28 2.54 -10.99
CA LEU A 60 -28.04 1.75 -11.02
C LEU A 60 -26.83 2.45 -10.36
N PRO A 61 -26.54 3.75 -10.61
CA PRO A 61 -25.48 4.47 -9.90
C PRO A 61 -25.67 4.52 -8.39
N GLN A 62 -26.92 4.66 -7.90
CA GLN A 62 -27.20 4.64 -6.47
C GLN A 62 -26.88 3.26 -5.88
N ARG A 63 -27.33 2.18 -6.52
CA ARG A 63 -27.04 0.82 -6.08
C ARG A 63 -25.56 0.46 -6.11
N LEU A 64 -24.82 0.95 -7.10
CA LEU A 64 -23.36 0.84 -7.12
C LEU A 64 -22.72 1.59 -5.96
N MET A 65 -23.22 2.79 -5.63
CA MET A 65 -22.73 3.58 -4.51
C MET A 65 -22.87 2.84 -3.18
N ASP A 66 -24.03 2.20 -2.98
CA ASP A 66 -24.35 1.44 -1.78
C ASP A 66 -23.52 0.14 -1.71
N LYS A 67 -23.49 -0.63 -2.82
CA LYS A 67 -22.73 -1.88 -2.91
C LYS A 67 -21.24 -1.69 -2.64
N LEU A 68 -20.66 -0.59 -3.11
CA LEU A 68 -19.26 -0.26 -2.95
C LEU A 68 -18.97 0.61 -1.72
N SER A 69 -20.00 0.94 -0.93
CA SER A 69 -19.89 1.78 0.27
C SER A 69 -19.14 3.09 0.02
N VAL A 70 -19.35 3.71 -1.15
CA VAL A 70 -18.54 4.85 -1.63
C VAL A 70 -18.56 6.01 -0.67
N LEU A 71 -19.76 6.40 -0.21
CA LEU A 71 -19.94 7.53 0.69
C LEU A 71 -19.25 7.28 2.03
N ILE A 72 -19.39 6.07 2.57
CA ILE A 72 -18.74 5.64 3.82
C ILE A 72 -17.22 5.73 3.68
N ASN A 73 -16.65 5.16 2.62
CA ASN A 73 -15.22 5.16 2.37
C ASN A 73 -14.65 6.58 2.24
N TYR A 74 -15.37 7.49 1.58
CA TYR A 74 -14.97 8.88 1.46
C TYR A 74 -15.08 9.65 2.77
N VAL A 75 -16.13 9.43 3.56
CA VAL A 75 -16.25 10.04 4.89
C VAL A 75 -15.12 9.59 5.80
N GLU A 76 -14.80 8.29 5.82
CA GLU A 76 -13.68 7.77 6.63
C GLU A 76 -12.32 8.29 6.15
N MET A 77 -12.10 8.35 4.84
CA MET A 77 -10.88 8.96 4.29
C MET A 77 -10.77 10.44 4.67
N ALA A 78 -11.85 11.20 4.61
CA ALA A 78 -11.87 12.61 5.02
C ALA A 78 -11.59 12.77 6.53
N ARG A 79 -12.13 11.89 7.37
CA ARG A 79 -11.88 11.88 8.83
C ARG A 79 -10.41 11.58 9.14
N VAL A 80 -9.84 10.55 8.51
CA VAL A 80 -8.43 10.15 8.68
C VAL A 80 -7.50 11.27 8.22
N THR A 81 -7.72 11.75 7.00
CA THR A 81 -6.80 12.69 6.34
C THR A 81 -7.15 14.14 6.58
N GLY A 82 -8.20 14.46 7.33
CA GLY A 82 -8.69 15.80 7.66
C GLY A 82 -8.73 16.77 6.49
N VAL A 83 -9.28 16.31 5.36
CA VAL A 83 -9.57 17.16 4.21
C VAL A 83 -11.08 17.16 3.95
N PRO A 84 -11.63 18.20 3.31
CA PRO A 84 -13.01 18.18 2.85
C PRO A 84 -13.30 17.00 1.92
N VAL A 85 -14.49 16.41 2.02
CA VAL A 85 -14.90 15.28 1.15
C VAL A 85 -14.78 15.65 -0.33
N SER A 86 -15.08 16.90 -0.70
CA SER A 86 -14.94 17.39 -2.07
C SER A 86 -13.51 17.24 -2.61
N PHE A 87 -12.47 17.35 -1.76
CA PHE A 87 -11.07 17.19 -2.17
C PHE A 87 -10.73 15.75 -2.53
N LEU A 88 -11.45 14.76 -2.00
CA LEU A 88 -11.24 13.35 -2.37
C LEU A 88 -11.65 13.08 -3.82
N ILE A 89 -12.55 13.91 -4.36
CA ILE A 89 -13.04 13.85 -5.74
C ILE A 89 -12.25 14.80 -6.63
N SER A 90 -11.90 16.00 -6.19
CA SER A 90 -11.27 17.00 -7.05
C SER A 90 -9.73 17.02 -6.99
N ARG A 91 -9.11 16.42 -5.97
CA ARG A 91 -7.66 16.51 -5.73
C ARG A 91 -6.98 15.15 -5.55
N GLY A 92 -5.65 15.14 -5.66
CA GLY A 92 -4.81 13.95 -5.53
C GLY A 92 -4.41 13.61 -4.09
N GLN A 93 -3.45 12.69 -3.93
CA GLN A 93 -3.03 12.22 -2.60
C GLN A 93 -2.19 13.24 -1.82
N GLN A 94 -1.43 14.11 -2.50
CA GLN A 94 -0.51 15.04 -1.83
C GLN A 94 -1.19 15.96 -0.80
N ILE A 95 -2.40 16.47 -1.11
CA ILE A 95 -3.12 17.38 -0.19
C ILE A 95 -3.50 16.70 1.12
N LYS A 96 -3.73 15.38 1.09
CA LYS A 96 -4.09 14.57 2.26
C LYS A 96 -2.90 14.46 3.21
N VAL A 97 -1.74 14.08 2.67
CA VAL A 97 -0.49 13.98 3.45
C VAL A 97 -0.09 15.35 3.98
N PHE A 98 -0.15 16.39 3.14
CA PHE A 98 0.17 17.74 3.55
C PHE A 98 -0.75 18.26 4.67
N SER A 99 -2.06 17.98 4.60
CA SER A 99 -3.01 18.31 5.67
C SER A 99 -2.64 17.64 7.01
N MET A 100 -2.18 16.39 6.98
CA MET A 100 -1.72 15.68 8.19
C MET A 100 -0.42 16.29 8.75
N ILE A 101 0.53 16.63 7.87
CA ILE A 101 1.78 17.29 8.26
C ILE A 101 1.49 18.64 8.92
N LEU A 102 0.67 19.50 8.31
CA LEU A 102 0.33 20.82 8.87
C LEU A 102 -0.30 20.70 10.27
N ARG A 103 -1.23 19.74 10.45
CA ARG A 103 -1.87 19.52 11.76
C ARG A 103 -0.86 19.08 12.82
N LYS A 104 0.03 18.14 12.50
CA LYS A 104 1.08 17.73 13.45
C LYS A 104 2.11 18.83 13.72
N CYS A 105 2.51 19.58 12.70
CA CYS A 105 3.43 20.72 12.86
C CYS A 105 2.85 21.78 13.80
N ARG A 106 1.54 22.06 13.70
CA ARG A 106 0.85 22.98 14.63
C ARG A 106 0.94 22.50 16.07
N ASP A 107 0.75 21.20 16.32
CA ASP A 107 0.77 20.63 17.68
C ASP A 107 2.16 20.75 18.34
N VAL A 108 3.23 20.88 17.55
CA VAL A 108 4.63 21.00 18.03
C VAL A 108 5.28 22.36 17.71
N ASN A 109 4.47 23.38 17.38
CA ASN A 109 4.94 24.73 17.06
C ASN A 109 6.03 24.80 15.97
N LEU A 110 5.92 23.97 14.92
CA LEU A 110 6.78 24.01 13.75
C LEU A 110 6.09 24.70 12.57
N LEU A 111 6.86 25.47 11.80
CA LEU A 111 6.43 26.05 10.53
C LEU A 111 6.89 25.19 9.37
N VAL A 112 6.04 25.06 8.35
CA VAL A 112 6.37 24.36 7.10
C VAL A 112 6.79 25.41 6.07
N PRO A 113 8.00 25.31 5.49
CA PRO A 113 8.47 26.30 4.53
C PRO A 113 7.72 26.19 3.20
N THR A 114 7.52 27.33 2.54
CA THR A 114 7.08 27.36 1.15
C THR A 114 8.30 27.21 0.26
N LEU A 115 8.51 26.02 -0.29
CA LEU A 115 9.57 25.81 -1.28
C LEU A 115 9.17 26.43 -2.61
N LYS A 116 10.11 27.09 -3.30
CA LYS A 116 9.90 27.47 -4.69
C LYS A 116 9.67 26.18 -5.47
N LYS A 117 8.62 26.14 -6.28
CA LYS A 117 8.47 25.07 -7.27
C LYS A 117 9.65 25.21 -8.22
N SER A 118 10.68 24.40 -8.03
CA SER A 118 11.60 24.10 -9.10
C SER A 118 10.73 23.69 -10.29
N GLY A 119 11.03 24.16 -11.50
CA GLY A 119 10.48 23.50 -12.69
C GLY A 119 10.90 22.02 -12.72
N PRO A 120 10.76 21.30 -13.84
CA PRO A 120 11.50 20.05 -14.03
C PRO A 120 13.00 20.34 -14.05
N ALA A 121 13.59 20.69 -12.90
CA ALA A 121 15.00 20.83 -12.70
C ALA A 121 15.51 19.39 -12.56
N GLY A 122 16.05 18.86 -13.66
CA GLY A 122 16.70 17.55 -13.76
C GLY A 122 15.98 16.47 -12.97
N ASP A 123 15.10 15.71 -13.64
CA ASP A 123 14.46 14.51 -13.08
C ASP A 123 15.52 13.38 -12.93
N GLU A 124 16.60 13.67 -12.19
CA GLU A 124 17.51 12.66 -11.67
C GLU A 124 16.69 11.88 -10.64
N GLY A 125 15.99 10.87 -11.15
CA GLY A 125 15.32 9.88 -10.32
C GLY A 125 16.31 9.30 -9.31
N TYR A 126 15.79 8.90 -8.16
CA TYR A 126 16.58 8.14 -7.19
C TYR A 126 16.37 6.65 -7.41
N GLU A 127 17.34 5.86 -6.97
CA GLU A 127 17.26 4.40 -7.05
C GLU A 127 16.06 3.87 -6.24
N GLY A 128 15.18 3.15 -6.93
CA GLY A 128 13.93 2.62 -6.40
C GLY A 128 14.10 1.34 -5.58
N ALA A 129 13.02 0.55 -5.51
CA ALA A 129 13.04 -0.79 -4.95
C ALA A 129 13.94 -1.73 -5.78
N THR A 130 14.37 -2.82 -5.18
CA THR A 130 15.10 -3.90 -5.85
C THR A 130 14.24 -5.15 -5.90
N VAL A 131 14.41 -5.88 -7.01
CA VAL A 131 13.98 -7.27 -7.15
C VAL A 131 15.23 -8.13 -7.07
N LEU A 132 15.23 -9.15 -6.21
CA LEU A 132 16.32 -10.11 -6.14
C LEU A 132 16.40 -10.90 -7.44
N ASP A 133 17.61 -11.31 -7.83
CA ASP A 133 17.81 -12.11 -9.04
C ASP A 133 16.96 -13.40 -8.98
N PRO A 134 15.97 -13.57 -9.88
CA PRO A 134 15.06 -14.71 -9.85
C PRO A 134 15.81 -15.99 -10.24
N ILE A 135 15.61 -17.05 -9.46
CA ILE A 135 15.99 -18.40 -9.89
C ILE A 135 14.86 -18.93 -10.78
N LYS A 136 15.04 -18.74 -12.09
CA LYS A 136 14.04 -19.07 -13.11
C LYS A 136 13.86 -20.58 -13.21
N GLN A 137 12.75 -21.07 -12.68
CA GLN A 137 12.45 -22.49 -12.66
C GLN A 137 10.95 -22.72 -12.46
N PHE A 138 10.49 -23.91 -12.85
CA PHE A 138 9.23 -24.47 -12.39
C PHE A 138 9.46 -25.28 -11.11
N TYR A 139 8.94 -24.78 -10.00
CA TYR A 139 8.99 -25.44 -8.70
C TYR A 139 7.72 -26.28 -8.50
N GLN A 140 7.90 -27.60 -8.42
CA GLN A 140 6.85 -28.57 -8.05
C GLN A 140 6.76 -28.80 -6.54
N VAL A 141 7.58 -28.09 -5.77
CA VAL A 141 7.65 -28.15 -4.32
C VAL A 141 7.04 -26.87 -3.73
N PRO A 142 6.50 -26.93 -2.50
CA PRO A 142 6.02 -25.77 -1.78
C PRO A 142 7.04 -24.61 -1.72
N ILE A 143 6.59 -23.42 -2.07
CA ILE A 143 7.31 -22.16 -1.92
C ILE A 143 6.54 -21.28 -0.94
N ALA A 144 7.18 -20.89 0.16
CA ALA A 144 6.61 -19.99 1.14
C ALA A 144 6.88 -18.53 0.75
N THR A 145 5.88 -17.66 0.88
CA THR A 145 6.03 -16.21 0.70
C THR A 145 6.00 -15.53 2.06
N LEU A 146 7.05 -14.77 2.37
CA LEU A 146 7.15 -13.92 3.55
C LEU A 146 7.16 -12.46 3.10
N ASP A 147 6.33 -11.60 3.68
CA ASP A 147 6.12 -10.21 3.27
C ASP A 147 6.29 -9.22 4.44
N PHE A 148 6.91 -8.08 4.19
CA PHE A 148 7.12 -7.05 5.20
C PHE A 148 5.84 -6.24 5.43
N ALA A 149 5.32 -6.28 6.66
CA ALA A 149 4.12 -5.56 7.04
C ALA A 149 4.33 -4.04 6.97
N SER A 150 3.81 -3.43 5.90
CA SER A 150 3.91 -1.97 5.65
C SER A 150 5.37 -1.48 5.59
N LEU A 151 6.21 -2.14 4.79
CA LEU A 151 7.67 -1.93 4.70
C LEU A 151 8.11 -0.46 4.82
N TYR A 152 7.71 0.40 3.89
CA TYR A 152 8.19 1.79 3.85
C TYR A 152 7.75 2.62 5.06
N PRO A 153 6.47 2.62 5.47
CA PRO A 153 6.06 3.17 6.77
C PRO A 153 6.93 2.70 7.95
N SER A 154 7.18 1.39 8.04
CA SER A 154 7.94 0.80 9.15
C SER A 154 9.41 1.24 9.13
N ILE A 155 10.05 1.32 7.96
CA ILE A 155 11.41 1.88 7.79
C ILE A 155 11.47 3.33 8.24
N MET A 156 10.53 4.16 7.80
CA MET A 156 10.50 5.58 8.18
C MET A 156 10.39 5.74 9.69
N GLN A 157 9.63 4.87 10.37
CA GLN A 157 9.51 4.88 11.82
C GLN A 157 10.79 4.38 12.51
N ALA A 158 11.28 3.20 12.13
CA ALA A 158 12.42 2.55 12.78
C ALA A 158 13.71 3.39 12.72
N TYR A 159 13.91 4.10 11.59
CA TYR A 159 15.09 4.94 11.38
C TYR A 159 14.81 6.44 11.55
N ASN A 160 13.66 6.81 12.11
CA ASN A 160 13.25 8.19 12.41
C ASN A 160 13.40 9.16 11.21
N LEU A 161 13.02 8.71 10.01
CA LEU A 161 13.20 9.45 8.76
C LEU A 161 12.13 10.54 8.62
N CYS A 162 12.55 11.82 8.70
CA CYS A 162 11.64 12.95 8.64
C CYS A 162 12.35 14.23 8.20
N TYR A 163 11.61 15.16 7.60
CA TYR A 163 12.07 16.53 7.34
C TYR A 163 12.69 17.20 8.58
N SER A 164 12.09 16.98 9.76
CA SER A 164 12.47 17.65 11.01
C SER A 164 13.63 16.97 11.75
N THR A 165 14.10 15.82 11.29
CA THR A 165 15.16 15.01 11.91
C THR A 165 16.38 14.87 11.01
N MET A 166 16.29 15.30 9.75
CA MET A 166 17.41 15.33 8.81
C MET A 166 18.47 16.33 9.28
N VAL A 167 19.73 15.91 9.23
CA VAL A 167 20.90 16.73 9.58
C VAL A 167 21.56 17.18 8.27
N SER A 168 21.66 18.49 8.07
CA SER A 168 22.37 19.02 6.90
C SER A 168 23.88 18.79 7.04
N GLY A 169 24.62 18.79 5.93
CA GLY A 169 26.09 18.62 5.98
C GLY A 169 26.81 19.73 6.77
N GLN A 170 26.21 20.92 6.87
CA GLN A 170 26.73 22.01 7.71
C GLN A 170 26.44 21.73 9.20
N ASP A 171 25.23 21.29 9.51
CA ASP A 171 24.82 20.99 10.89
C ASP A 171 25.52 19.75 11.46
N ALA A 172 25.89 18.79 10.61
CA ALA A 172 26.59 17.57 11.02
C ALA A 172 27.92 17.84 11.73
N LYS A 173 28.54 19.01 11.52
CA LYS A 173 29.76 19.42 12.25
C LYS A 173 29.49 19.85 13.69
N ASN A 174 28.26 20.27 13.97
CA ASN A 174 27.83 20.81 15.26
C ASN A 174 26.99 19.81 16.07
N VAL A 175 26.63 18.68 15.48
CA VAL A 175 25.89 17.60 16.14
C VAL A 175 26.86 16.47 16.44
N ASP A 176 26.84 16.00 17.69
CA ASP A 176 27.59 14.83 18.12
C ASP A 176 27.29 13.63 17.19
N PRO A 177 28.31 12.98 16.59
CA PRO A 177 28.12 11.82 15.72
C PRO A 177 27.33 10.66 16.34
N SER A 178 27.30 10.54 17.67
CA SER A 178 26.50 9.53 18.38
C SER A 178 24.99 9.81 18.36
N LYS A 179 24.58 11.03 17.98
CA LYS A 179 23.18 11.48 18.01
C LYS A 179 22.45 11.31 16.69
N TYR A 180 23.14 10.89 15.62
CA TYR A 180 22.53 10.66 14.32
C TYR A 180 23.08 9.40 13.65
N LYS A 181 22.28 8.84 12.75
CA LYS A 181 22.66 7.71 11.89
C LYS A 181 22.67 8.16 10.43
N LYS A 182 23.64 7.66 9.66
CA LYS A 182 23.67 7.81 8.20
C LYS A 182 23.01 6.60 7.53
N SER A 183 22.20 6.84 6.51
CA SER A 183 21.80 5.81 5.55
C SER A 183 22.98 5.42 4.67
N GLU A 184 22.88 4.31 3.92
CA GLU A 184 23.93 3.88 2.99
C GLU A 184 24.20 4.93 1.90
N ASN A 185 23.14 5.67 1.53
CA ASN A 185 23.22 6.80 0.61
C ASN A 185 23.83 8.08 1.23
N GLY A 186 24.32 8.01 2.47
CA GLY A 186 25.08 9.07 3.14
C GLY A 186 24.24 10.16 3.82
N HIS A 187 22.90 10.08 3.77
CA HIS A 187 22.01 11.05 4.41
C HIS A 187 21.90 10.80 5.91
N ALA A 188 22.02 11.86 6.73
CA ALA A 188 22.04 11.77 8.18
C ALA A 188 20.69 12.15 8.81
N PHE A 189 20.23 11.37 9.78
CA PHE A 189 19.01 11.60 10.56
C PHE A 189 19.28 11.41 12.05
N VAL A 190 18.82 12.34 12.89
CA VAL A 190 18.99 12.22 14.35
C VAL A 190 18.17 11.06 14.91
N HIS A 191 18.67 10.45 15.98
CA HIS A 191 17.96 9.41 16.72
C HIS A 191 16.66 9.96 17.35
N SER A 192 15.70 9.05 17.58
CA SER A 192 14.36 9.42 18.05
C SER A 192 14.33 10.01 19.46
N GLU A 193 15.34 9.65 20.26
CA GLU A 193 15.61 10.11 21.63
C GLU A 193 16.03 11.59 21.64
N VAL A 194 16.66 12.06 20.56
CA VAL A 194 17.03 13.47 20.39
C VAL A 194 15.82 14.27 19.94
N LYS A 195 15.13 13.77 18.91
CA LYS A 195 13.92 14.40 18.38
C LYS A 195 13.09 13.38 17.62
N LYS A 196 11.85 13.18 18.07
CA LYS A 196 10.88 12.36 17.34
C LYS A 196 10.40 13.09 16.09
N GLY A 197 10.51 12.44 14.94
CA GLY A 197 10.08 13.00 13.66
C GLY A 197 8.56 13.13 13.53
N ILE A 198 8.13 14.11 12.73
CA ILE A 198 6.71 14.32 12.38
C ILE A 198 6.17 13.15 11.55
N LEU A 199 6.89 12.72 10.51
CA LEU A 199 6.43 11.60 9.66
C LEU A 199 6.34 10.28 10.44
N PRO A 200 7.35 9.86 11.24
CA PRO A 200 7.24 8.70 12.13
C PRO A 200 6.03 8.76 13.07
N THR A 201 5.71 9.95 13.59
CA THR A 201 4.56 10.16 14.48
C THR A 201 3.23 9.96 13.74
N ILE A 202 3.08 10.58 12.55
CA ILE A 202 1.90 10.40 11.70
C ILE A 202 1.72 8.93 11.34
N LEU A 203 2.79 8.26 10.90
CA LEU A 203 2.76 6.84 10.54
C LEU A 203 2.37 5.96 11.72
N GLY A 204 2.90 6.23 12.91
CA GLY A 204 2.52 5.52 14.14
C GLY A 204 1.04 5.68 14.48
N GLU A 205 0.50 6.89 14.37
CA GLU A 205 -0.94 7.16 14.56
C GLU A 205 -1.80 6.41 13.52
N LEU A 206 -1.42 6.47 12.23
CA LEU A 206 -2.14 5.81 11.14
C LEU A 206 -2.15 4.28 11.27
N LEU A 207 -0.99 3.67 11.51
CA LEU A 207 -0.87 2.21 11.65
C LEU A 207 -1.57 1.71 12.92
N SER A 208 -1.45 2.42 14.04
CA SER A 208 -2.15 2.08 15.28
C SER A 208 -3.67 2.18 15.11
N ALA A 209 -4.15 3.23 14.44
CA ALA A 209 -5.56 3.37 14.10
C ALA A 209 -6.02 2.25 13.15
N ARG A 210 -5.17 1.80 12.22
CA ARG A 210 -5.49 0.72 11.28
C ARG A 210 -5.64 -0.61 12.00
N LYS A 211 -4.74 -0.91 12.94
CA LYS A 211 -4.84 -2.10 13.82
C LYS A 211 -6.17 -2.09 14.58
N ARG A 212 -6.56 -0.95 15.17
CA ARG A 212 -7.87 -0.81 15.83
C ARG A 212 -9.04 -1.00 14.86
N ALA A 213 -9.03 -0.35 13.70
CA ALA A 213 -10.09 -0.50 12.70
C ALA A 213 -10.23 -1.96 12.22
N LYS A 214 -9.14 -2.70 11.99
CA LYS A 214 -9.20 -4.13 11.66
C LYS A 214 -9.82 -4.97 12.79
N ARG A 215 -9.48 -4.69 14.05
CA ARG A 215 -10.07 -5.38 15.20
C ARG A 215 -11.56 -5.06 15.33
N ASP A 216 -11.92 -3.79 15.24
CA ASP A 216 -13.30 -3.33 15.37
C ASP A 216 -14.16 -3.85 14.19
N MET A 217 -13.56 -4.02 12.99
CA MET A 217 -14.20 -4.67 11.84
C MET A 217 -14.52 -6.15 12.08
N LYS A 218 -13.64 -6.90 12.78
CA LYS A 218 -13.91 -8.30 13.15
C LYS A 218 -15.04 -8.42 14.16
N ASN A 219 -15.20 -7.42 15.02
CA ASN A 219 -16.20 -7.38 16.09
C ASN A 219 -17.47 -6.60 15.69
N ALA A 220 -17.61 -6.21 14.42
CA ALA A 220 -18.71 -5.38 13.98
C ALA A 220 -20.06 -6.14 14.10
N PRO A 221 -21.10 -5.55 14.73
CA PRO A 221 -22.38 -6.21 14.99
C PRO A 221 -23.28 -6.31 13.75
N ASN A 222 -23.03 -5.50 12.71
CA ASN A 222 -23.81 -5.48 11.49
C ASN A 222 -22.94 -5.13 10.27
N GLU A 223 -23.47 -5.40 9.07
CA GLU A 223 -22.77 -5.17 7.80
C GLU A 223 -22.44 -3.68 7.55
N PHE A 224 -23.26 -2.75 8.04
CA PHE A 224 -22.98 -1.32 7.91
C PHE A 224 -21.75 -0.92 8.73
N GLU A 225 -21.67 -1.31 10.00
CA GLU A 225 -20.52 -1.04 10.85
C GLU A 225 -19.26 -1.73 10.33
N LYS A 226 -19.39 -2.95 9.80
CA LYS A 226 -18.30 -3.66 9.14
C LYS A 226 -17.80 -2.89 7.92
N ALA A 227 -18.70 -2.34 7.11
CA ALA A 227 -18.35 -1.49 5.97
C ALA A 227 -17.65 -0.18 6.41
N VAL A 228 -18.11 0.45 7.49
CA VAL A 228 -17.45 1.63 8.08
C VAL A 228 -16.02 1.30 8.50
N GLN A 229 -15.82 0.21 9.25
CA GLN A 229 -14.47 -0.16 9.71
C GLN A 229 -13.58 -0.62 8.55
N ASN A 230 -14.14 -1.26 7.52
CA ASN A 230 -13.40 -1.60 6.32
C ASN A 230 -12.96 -0.33 5.55
N GLY A 231 -13.88 0.62 5.34
CA GLY A 231 -13.55 1.92 4.73
C GLY A 231 -12.45 2.65 5.50
N ARG A 232 -12.54 2.63 6.83
CA ARG A 232 -11.53 3.20 7.72
C ARG A 232 -10.16 2.52 7.60
N GLN A 233 -10.08 1.20 7.63
CA GLN A 233 -8.79 0.50 7.55
C GLN A 233 -8.12 0.69 6.16
N LEU A 234 -8.92 0.72 5.09
CA LEU A 234 -8.44 1.02 3.74
C LEU A 234 -7.90 2.45 3.64
N ALA A 235 -8.64 3.42 4.19
CA ALA A 235 -8.21 4.81 4.20
C ALA A 235 -6.88 5.00 4.94
N LEU A 236 -6.72 4.33 6.08
CA LEU A 236 -5.49 4.35 6.86
C LEU A 236 -4.32 3.69 6.13
N LYS A 237 -4.54 2.54 5.46
CA LYS A 237 -3.53 1.86 4.62
C LYS A 237 -3.03 2.78 3.51
N ILE A 238 -3.96 3.33 2.72
CA ILE A 238 -3.64 4.20 1.57
C ILE A 238 -2.90 5.45 2.05
N SER A 239 -3.35 6.05 3.15
CA SER A 239 -2.73 7.25 3.71
C SER A 239 -1.30 6.98 4.18
N ALA A 240 -1.05 5.86 4.86
CA ALA A 240 0.29 5.49 5.32
C ALA A 240 1.26 5.30 4.14
N ASN A 241 0.86 4.54 3.12
CA ASN A 241 1.68 4.32 1.92
C ASN A 241 1.93 5.62 1.14
N SER A 242 0.98 6.56 1.18
CA SER A 242 1.12 7.86 0.51
C SER A 242 2.14 8.79 1.17
N VAL A 243 2.50 8.57 2.45
CA VAL A 243 3.48 9.43 3.16
C VAL A 243 4.87 9.35 2.50
N TYR A 244 5.33 8.14 2.18
CA TYR A 244 6.58 7.94 1.43
C TYR A 244 6.49 8.57 0.03
N GLY A 245 5.41 8.30 -0.71
CA GLY A 245 5.24 8.86 -2.05
C GLY A 245 5.21 10.38 -2.07
N PHE A 246 4.74 11.02 -0.98
CA PHE A 246 4.79 12.46 -0.82
C PHE A 246 6.21 13.01 -0.71
N THR A 247 7.13 12.31 -0.02
CA THR A 247 8.53 12.75 0.10
C THR A 247 9.30 12.58 -1.22
N GLY A 248 8.97 11.53 -2.00
CA GLY A 248 9.65 11.23 -3.27
C GLY A 248 9.08 11.95 -4.50
N ALA A 249 7.99 12.71 -4.38
CA ALA A 249 7.37 13.37 -5.52
C ALA A 249 8.13 14.64 -5.93
N SER A 250 8.89 14.59 -7.03
CA SER A 250 9.65 15.72 -7.59
C SER A 250 8.78 16.97 -7.82
N VAL A 251 7.56 16.76 -8.33
CA VAL A 251 6.54 17.82 -8.48
C VAL A 251 5.58 17.75 -7.29
N GLY A 252 5.85 18.53 -6.24
CA GLY A 252 5.06 18.50 -5.02
C GLY A 252 5.20 19.74 -4.14
N GLN A 253 4.51 19.74 -3.00
CA GLN A 253 4.55 20.85 -2.04
C GLN A 253 5.81 20.84 -1.18
N LEU A 254 6.38 19.66 -0.93
CA LEU A 254 7.52 19.48 -0.04
C LEU A 254 8.40 18.27 -0.46
N PRO A 255 8.97 18.27 -1.69
CA PRO A 255 9.85 17.19 -2.14
C PRO A 255 11.08 17.05 -1.22
N CYS A 256 11.46 15.81 -0.92
CA CYS A 256 12.67 15.49 -0.18
C CYS A 256 13.21 14.11 -0.61
N VAL A 257 13.96 14.12 -1.71
CA VAL A 257 14.66 12.94 -2.24
C VAL A 257 15.53 12.24 -1.19
N PRO A 258 16.27 12.94 -0.30
CA PRO A 258 17.06 12.27 0.74
C PRO A 258 16.28 11.30 1.64
N ILE A 259 15.02 11.61 1.94
CA ILE A 259 14.16 10.71 2.72
C ILE A 259 13.75 9.53 1.85
N ALA A 260 13.25 9.78 0.63
CA ALA A 260 12.76 8.74 -0.26
C ALA A 260 13.86 7.74 -0.65
N SER A 261 15.05 8.23 -1.00
CA SER A 261 16.21 7.39 -1.34
C SER A 261 16.72 6.59 -0.14
N SER A 262 16.67 7.16 1.08
CA SER A 262 17.06 6.42 2.29
C SER A 262 16.05 5.31 2.61
N VAL A 263 14.75 5.52 2.36
CA VAL A 263 13.73 4.49 2.52
C VAL A 263 13.98 3.33 1.56
N THR A 264 14.25 3.60 0.28
CA THR A 264 14.51 2.54 -0.70
C THR A 264 15.82 1.80 -0.41
N SER A 265 16.89 2.50 -0.04
CA SER A 265 18.14 1.88 0.41
C SER A 265 17.93 0.94 1.60
N TYR A 266 17.21 1.36 2.65
CA TYR A 266 16.89 0.46 3.74
C TYR A 266 16.01 -0.72 3.29
N GLY A 267 15.09 -0.53 2.35
CA GLY A 267 14.30 -1.62 1.79
C GLY A 267 15.19 -2.70 1.16
N ARG A 268 16.16 -2.30 0.33
CA ARG A 268 17.13 -3.23 -0.28
C ARG A 268 17.96 -3.95 0.77
N TYR A 269 18.49 -3.22 1.76
CA TYR A 269 19.23 -3.79 2.87
C TYR A 269 18.43 -4.85 3.65
N LEU A 270 17.15 -4.57 3.95
CA LEU A 270 16.28 -5.51 4.66
C LEU A 270 16.04 -6.79 3.84
N LEU A 271 15.84 -6.65 2.52
CA LEU A 271 15.60 -7.77 1.63
C LEU A 271 16.81 -8.70 1.54
N GLU A 272 18.00 -8.13 1.30
CA GLU A 272 19.26 -8.89 1.25
C GLU A 272 19.60 -9.55 2.59
N LYS A 273 19.39 -8.83 3.70
CA LYS A 273 19.65 -9.39 5.04
C LYS A 273 18.66 -10.50 5.39
N THR A 274 17.41 -10.40 4.95
CA THR A 274 16.41 -11.48 5.13
C THR A 274 16.83 -12.72 4.34
N LYS A 275 17.24 -12.53 3.08
CA LYS A 275 17.76 -13.62 2.25
C LYS A 275 18.94 -14.34 2.92
N ALA A 276 19.97 -13.60 3.29
CA ALA A 276 21.15 -14.16 3.93
C ALA A 276 20.78 -14.91 5.22
N TYR A 277 19.94 -14.31 6.06
CA TYR A 277 19.53 -14.93 7.32
C TYR A 277 18.78 -16.26 7.11
N VAL A 278 17.86 -16.32 6.14
CA VAL A 278 17.11 -17.54 5.83
C VAL A 278 18.05 -18.63 5.31
N GLU A 279 18.92 -18.31 4.36
CA GLU A 279 19.85 -19.27 3.74
C GLU A 279 20.95 -19.74 4.72
N GLU A 280 21.32 -18.93 5.71
CA GLU A 280 22.29 -19.31 6.76
C GLU A 280 21.66 -20.11 7.89
N THR A 281 20.39 -19.82 8.24
CA THR A 281 19.72 -20.43 9.41
C THR A 281 19.13 -21.80 9.07
N TYR A 282 18.42 -21.91 7.95
CA TYR A 282 17.64 -23.11 7.61
C TYR A 282 18.46 -24.06 6.76
N THR A 283 19.46 -24.69 7.39
CA THR A 283 20.39 -25.61 6.74
C THR A 283 20.44 -26.96 7.45
N GLN A 284 20.91 -27.98 6.73
CA GLN A 284 21.15 -29.32 7.27
C GLN A 284 22.17 -29.29 8.42
N THR A 285 23.18 -28.41 8.33
CA THR A 285 24.17 -28.26 9.42
C THR A 285 23.56 -27.70 10.70
N ASN A 286 22.48 -26.92 10.59
CA ASN A 286 21.74 -26.37 11.73
C ASN A 286 20.58 -27.27 12.18
N GLY A 287 20.49 -28.50 11.65
CA GLY A 287 19.52 -29.52 12.08
C GLY A 287 18.18 -29.49 11.35
N TYR A 288 18.06 -28.76 10.24
CA TYR A 288 16.89 -28.82 9.36
C TYR A 288 17.01 -29.97 8.34
N GLU A 289 15.89 -30.42 7.76
CA GLU A 289 15.89 -31.56 6.82
C GLU A 289 16.57 -31.22 5.48
N HIS A 290 16.53 -29.95 5.08
CA HIS A 290 17.03 -29.46 3.81
C HIS A 290 17.65 -28.07 3.97
N ASP A 291 18.46 -27.68 2.98
CA ASP A 291 18.97 -26.31 2.88
C ASP A 291 17.95 -25.43 2.18
N ALA A 292 17.48 -24.39 2.87
CA ALA A 292 16.56 -23.42 2.33
C ALA A 292 17.24 -22.51 1.31
N GLN A 293 16.47 -22.06 0.33
CA GLN A 293 16.93 -21.15 -0.71
C GLN A 293 15.89 -20.07 -0.97
N VAL A 294 16.30 -18.81 -1.04
CA VAL A 294 15.44 -17.73 -1.52
C VAL A 294 15.46 -17.73 -3.04
N VAL A 295 14.33 -18.08 -3.64
CA VAL A 295 14.22 -18.28 -5.10
C VAL A 295 13.77 -17.02 -5.83
N TYR A 296 13.16 -16.08 -5.11
CA TYR A 296 12.69 -14.81 -5.63
C TYR A 296 12.51 -13.82 -4.47
N GLY A 297 12.56 -12.52 -4.77
CA GLY A 297 12.09 -11.49 -3.86
C GLY A 297 11.80 -10.21 -4.61
N ASP A 298 10.70 -9.55 -4.26
CA ASP A 298 10.25 -8.31 -4.88
C ASP A 298 9.91 -7.33 -3.78
N THR A 299 10.70 -6.25 -3.70
CA THR A 299 10.48 -5.06 -2.87
C THR A 299 10.32 -5.33 -1.37
N ASP A 300 9.18 -5.88 -0.96
CA ASP A 300 8.76 -6.19 0.40
C ASP A 300 8.57 -7.68 0.68
N SER A 301 8.70 -8.55 -0.32
CA SER A 301 8.48 -9.99 -0.16
C SER A 301 9.69 -10.85 -0.57
N VAL A 302 9.87 -11.98 0.12
CA VAL A 302 10.80 -13.05 -0.24
C VAL A 302 10.06 -14.37 -0.42
N MET A 303 10.44 -15.13 -1.44
CA MET A 303 9.92 -16.47 -1.72
C MET A 303 10.98 -17.50 -1.37
N VAL A 304 10.66 -18.35 -0.39
CA VAL A 304 11.60 -19.31 0.21
C VAL A 304 11.18 -20.73 -0.16
N LYS A 305 12.13 -21.47 -0.73
CA LYS A 305 12.05 -22.92 -0.89
C LYS A 305 12.72 -23.57 0.32
N PHE A 306 11.94 -24.15 1.23
CA PHE A 306 12.46 -24.90 2.38
C PHE A 306 12.82 -26.35 2.04
N GLY A 307 12.44 -26.86 0.86
CA GLY A 307 12.75 -28.23 0.42
C GLY A 307 11.76 -29.30 0.86
N THR A 308 10.83 -28.97 1.75
CA THR A 308 9.69 -29.81 2.15
C THR A 308 8.87 -30.24 0.93
N LYS A 309 8.16 -31.38 1.04
CA LYS A 309 7.36 -31.93 -0.08
C LYS A 309 5.90 -31.48 -0.08
N THR A 310 5.37 -31.10 1.08
CA THR A 310 3.95 -30.76 1.25
C THR A 310 3.77 -29.36 1.84
N VAL A 311 2.66 -28.73 1.49
CA VAL A 311 2.27 -27.43 2.02
C VAL A 311 2.24 -27.44 3.55
N GLU A 312 1.64 -28.46 4.15
CA GLU A 312 1.45 -28.58 5.60
C GLU A 312 2.78 -28.62 6.36
N ALA A 313 3.79 -29.30 5.81
CA ALA A 313 5.12 -29.35 6.41
C ALA A 313 5.88 -28.01 6.29
N THR A 314 5.49 -27.18 5.33
CA THR A 314 6.16 -25.89 5.03
C THR A 314 5.66 -24.78 5.95
N PHE A 315 4.39 -24.81 6.34
CA PHE A 315 3.75 -23.80 7.18
C PHE A 315 4.52 -23.50 8.49
N PRO A 316 4.90 -24.51 9.31
CA PRO A 316 5.64 -24.25 10.55
C PRO A 316 6.98 -23.56 10.32
N LEU A 317 7.74 -23.98 9.29
CA LEU A 317 9.02 -23.38 8.94
C LEU A 317 8.86 -21.93 8.47
N ALA A 318 7.82 -21.65 7.68
CA ALA A 318 7.55 -20.32 7.18
C ALA A 318 7.14 -19.35 8.29
N ILE A 319 6.33 -19.80 9.24
CA ILE A 319 5.94 -19.01 10.43
C ILE A 319 7.17 -18.75 11.31
N GLU A 320 7.96 -19.79 11.60
CA GLU A 320 9.19 -19.66 12.38
C GLU A 320 10.18 -18.69 11.71
N ALA A 321 10.33 -18.77 10.38
CA ALA A 321 11.22 -17.90 9.62
C ALA A 321 10.76 -16.44 9.67
N ALA A 322 9.46 -16.20 9.53
CA ALA A 322 8.89 -14.85 9.68
C ALA A 322 9.18 -14.25 11.06
N GLU A 323 8.99 -15.03 12.13
CA GLU A 323 9.25 -14.60 13.51
C GLU A 323 10.75 -14.34 13.76
N LYS A 324 11.61 -15.28 13.36
CA LYS A 324 13.07 -15.15 13.52
C LYS A 324 13.66 -14.00 12.70
N CYS A 325 13.20 -13.83 11.45
CA CYS A 325 13.61 -12.69 10.61
C CYS A 325 13.12 -11.36 11.18
N SER A 326 11.91 -11.32 11.76
CA SER A 326 11.42 -10.10 12.41
C SER A 326 12.32 -9.68 13.58
N ALA A 327 12.85 -10.63 14.34
CA ALA A 327 13.68 -10.37 15.52
C ALA A 327 15.06 -9.75 15.20
N ILE A 328 15.56 -9.84 13.96
CA ILE A 328 16.86 -9.27 13.57
C ILE A 328 16.79 -7.81 13.11
N PHE A 329 15.58 -7.23 13.08
CA PHE A 329 15.32 -5.86 12.66
C PHE A 329 14.81 -4.99 13.82
N PRO A 330 15.04 -3.67 13.77
CA PRO A 330 14.48 -2.76 14.77
C PRO A 330 12.95 -2.66 14.65
N ASP A 331 12.28 -2.48 15.80
CA ASP A 331 10.84 -2.18 15.84
C ASP A 331 10.53 -0.90 15.02
N PRO A 332 9.44 -0.83 14.24
CA PRO A 332 8.35 -1.81 14.10
C PRO A 332 8.43 -2.68 12.82
N ILE A 333 9.64 -2.95 12.31
CA ILE A 333 9.80 -3.76 11.10
C ILE A 333 9.44 -5.22 11.42
N LEU A 334 8.45 -5.75 10.72
CA LEU A 334 7.94 -7.10 10.90
C LEU A 334 7.80 -7.79 9.55
N LEU A 335 8.27 -9.03 9.48
CA LEU A 335 8.05 -9.94 8.38
C LEU A 335 6.90 -10.88 8.77
N GLU A 336 5.88 -10.99 7.93
CA GLU A 336 4.72 -11.83 8.13
C GLU A 336 4.72 -12.98 7.11
N PHE A 337 4.32 -14.17 7.53
CA PHE A 337 4.01 -15.25 6.61
C PHE A 337 2.71 -14.91 5.87
N GLU A 338 2.74 -14.93 4.53
CA GLU A 338 1.56 -14.63 3.71
C GLU A 338 0.86 -15.91 3.22
N LYS A 339 1.60 -16.80 2.54
CA LYS A 339 1.04 -18.00 1.89
C LYS A 339 2.12 -19.03 1.55
N VAL A 340 1.67 -20.24 1.21
CA VAL A 340 2.49 -21.28 0.57
C VAL A 340 1.86 -21.67 -0.77
N SER A 341 2.64 -21.69 -1.84
CA SER A 341 2.24 -22.18 -3.17
C SER A 341 2.85 -23.55 -3.43
N GLN A 342 2.07 -24.60 -3.69
CA GLN A 342 2.60 -25.95 -3.98
C GLN A 342 3.31 -26.02 -5.35
N CYS A 343 2.80 -25.30 -6.35
CA CYS A 343 3.36 -25.22 -7.69
C CYS A 343 3.58 -23.76 -8.09
N GLN A 344 4.84 -23.39 -8.37
CA GLN A 344 5.24 -22.01 -8.63
C GLN A 344 6.17 -21.91 -9.85
N TYR A 345 5.81 -21.08 -10.81
CA TYR A 345 6.69 -20.63 -11.88
C TYR A 345 7.31 -19.29 -11.52
N VAL A 346 8.64 -19.23 -11.61
CA VAL A 346 9.39 -17.97 -11.58
C VAL A 346 9.96 -17.76 -12.98
N LEU A 347 9.47 -16.73 -13.69
CA LEU A 347 9.80 -16.52 -15.10
C LEU A 347 10.87 -15.43 -15.27
N ASP A 348 10.70 -14.30 -14.59
CA ASP A 348 11.61 -13.15 -14.61
C ASP A 348 11.42 -12.26 -13.38
N TYR A 349 12.01 -11.05 -13.41
CA TYR A 349 11.99 -10.06 -12.34
C TYR A 349 10.61 -9.47 -12.00
N SER A 350 9.55 -9.78 -12.77
CA SER A 350 8.22 -9.20 -12.53
C SER A 350 7.08 -10.19 -12.74
N HIS A 351 7.38 -11.41 -13.20
CA HIS A 351 6.37 -12.42 -13.51
C HIS A 351 6.63 -13.71 -12.74
N THR A 352 5.73 -13.96 -11.80
CA THR A 352 5.59 -15.24 -11.12
C THR A 352 4.15 -15.74 -11.26
N LEU A 353 3.96 -17.05 -11.39
CA LEU A 353 2.63 -17.67 -11.54
C LEU A 353 2.52 -18.84 -10.58
N SER A 354 1.51 -18.84 -9.72
CA SER A 354 1.14 -20.03 -8.93
C SER A 354 0.09 -20.84 -9.69
N CYS A 355 0.23 -22.16 -9.74
CA CYS A 355 -0.77 -23.01 -10.38
C CYS A 355 -2.04 -23.17 -9.55
N ASP A 356 -1.96 -22.90 -8.25
CA ASP A 356 -3.05 -23.15 -7.31
C ASP A 356 -3.73 -21.86 -6.87
N SER A 357 -5.04 -21.97 -6.63
CA SER A 357 -5.80 -20.94 -5.92
C SER A 357 -5.33 -20.93 -4.45
N PRO A 358 -5.14 -19.75 -3.82
CA PRO A 358 -4.72 -19.71 -2.42
C PRO A 358 -5.74 -20.45 -1.56
N LEU A 359 -5.30 -21.48 -0.84
CA LEU A 359 -6.06 -22.15 0.22
C LEU A 359 -5.94 -21.38 1.54
#